data_AF-A0A9D6AWY4-F1
#
_entry.id   AF-A0A9D6AWY4-F1
#
_cell.length_a   1.000
_cell.length_b   1.000
_cell.length_c   1.000
_cell.angle_alpha   90.00
_cell.angle_beta   90.00
_cell.angle_gamma   90.00
#
_symmetry.space_group_name_H-M   'P 1'
#
loop_
_entity.id
_entity.type
_entity.pdbx_description
1 polymer ?
#
loop_
_entity_poly.entity_id
_entity_poly.type
_entity_poly.pdbx_seq_one_letter_code
_entity_poly.pdbx_strand_id
1 'polypeptide(L)'
;MQQQSSESKSGLASKLWRISKVLLFIAPVLGLGSLNVLTLINDQAHAAGVSFLKAVLAPALAEATMSRLLSHSPTEKYGALEKSHRALESKHVELKKVSAARSQVVKNISTRVARRAVANAGKNVASYAAEVVPVIGVAAITALTISDIYDDCQTLKDISELNVAFEHETTDDNTVCGIKFP
;
A
#
# COMPACT_ATOMS: atom_id res chain seq x y z
N MET A 1 -74.36 15.81 -39.97
CA MET A 1 -72.92 15.80 -39.66
C MET A 1 -72.58 15.30 -38.23
N GLN A 2 -73.40 14.45 -37.58
CA GLN A 2 -73.13 14.02 -36.18
C GLN A 2 -72.59 12.59 -36.03
N GLN A 3 -72.61 11.75 -37.07
CA GLN A 3 -72.28 10.33 -36.94
C GLN A 3 -70.77 10.02 -36.96
N GLN A 4 -69.94 10.88 -37.59
CA GLN A 4 -68.47 10.71 -37.63
C GLN A 4 -67.75 11.08 -36.32
N SER A 5 -68.39 11.82 -35.40
CA SER A 5 -67.75 12.26 -34.15
C SER A 5 -67.76 11.17 -33.05
N SER A 6 -68.68 10.22 -33.11
CA SER A 6 -68.86 9.18 -32.08
C SER A 6 -67.86 8.02 -32.23
N GLU A 7 -67.60 7.53 -33.45
CA GLU A 7 -66.63 6.45 -33.68
C GLU A 7 -65.17 6.86 -33.40
N SER A 8 -64.83 8.14 -33.62
CA SER A 8 -63.47 8.64 -33.34
C SER A 8 -63.15 8.62 -31.84
N LYS A 9 -64.14 8.90 -30.97
CA LYS A 9 -63.96 8.92 -29.50
C LYS A 9 -63.84 7.51 -28.90
N SER A 10 -64.59 6.52 -29.40
CA SER A 10 -64.49 5.13 -28.92
C SER A 10 -63.15 4.47 -29.31
N GLY A 11 -62.63 4.80 -30.50
CA GLY A 11 -61.30 4.38 -30.96
C GLY A 11 -60.15 4.99 -30.16
N LEU A 12 -60.27 6.25 -29.74
CA LEU A 12 -59.26 6.92 -28.92
C LEU A 12 -59.23 6.38 -27.48
N ALA A 13 -60.41 6.20 -26.86
CA ALA A 13 -60.54 5.70 -25.50
C ALA A 13 -60.00 4.27 -25.35
N SER A 14 -60.28 3.39 -26.33
CA SER A 14 -59.74 2.02 -26.32
C SER A 14 -58.22 1.98 -26.53
N LYS A 15 -57.65 2.87 -27.34
CA LYS A 15 -56.19 3.04 -27.48
C LYS A 15 -55.55 3.52 -26.18
N LEU A 16 -56.13 4.54 -25.53
CA LEU A 16 -55.67 5.04 -24.23
C LEU A 16 -55.75 3.97 -23.13
N TRP A 17 -56.81 3.16 -23.10
CA TRP A 17 -56.93 2.04 -22.16
C TRP A 17 -55.89 0.94 -22.40
N ARG A 18 -55.59 0.62 -23.66
CA ARG A 18 -54.53 -0.34 -24.01
C ARG A 18 -53.15 0.19 -23.63
N ILE A 19 -52.86 1.46 -23.90
CA ILE A 19 -51.60 2.11 -23.51
C ILE A 19 -51.47 2.14 -21.99
N SER A 20 -52.53 2.49 -21.26
CA SER A 20 -52.53 2.51 -19.79
C SER A 20 -52.27 1.12 -19.19
N LYS A 21 -52.89 0.06 -19.73
CA LYS A 21 -52.60 -1.32 -19.32
C LYS A 21 -51.15 -1.69 -19.60
N VAL A 22 -50.65 -1.37 -20.79
CA VAL A 22 -49.26 -1.66 -21.17
C VAL A 22 -48.27 -0.92 -20.26
N LEU A 23 -48.54 0.35 -19.92
CA LEU A 23 -47.70 1.13 -19.01
C LEU A 23 -47.66 0.51 -17.60
N LEU A 24 -48.81 0.02 -17.11
CA LEU A 24 -48.93 -0.60 -15.79
C LEU A 24 -48.10 -1.89 -15.68
N PHE A 25 -47.95 -2.64 -16.78
CA PHE A 25 -47.11 -3.85 -16.81
C PHE A 25 -45.62 -3.56 -17.06
N ILE A 26 -45.29 -2.53 -17.84
CA ILE A 26 -43.90 -2.23 -18.20
C ILE A 26 -43.19 -1.40 -17.12
N ALA A 27 -43.90 -0.50 -16.43
CA ALA A 27 -43.31 0.38 -15.42
C ALA A 27 -42.62 -0.35 -14.26
N PRO A 28 -43.16 -1.45 -13.70
CA PRO A 28 -42.47 -2.21 -12.66
C PRO A 28 -41.20 -2.87 -13.19
N VAL A 29 -41.24 -3.45 -14.40
CA VAL A 29 -40.09 -4.17 -14.97
C VAL A 29 -38.93 -3.20 -15.26
N LEU A 30 -39.23 -2.06 -15.88
CA LEU A 30 -38.22 -1.01 -16.10
C LEU A 30 -37.78 -0.36 -14.79
N GLY A 31 -38.69 -0.20 -13.82
CA GLY A 31 -38.39 0.33 -12.50
C GLY A 31 -37.41 -0.57 -11.73
N LEU A 32 -37.67 -1.87 -11.64
CA LEU A 32 -36.77 -2.82 -10.98
C LEU A 32 -35.44 -2.94 -11.73
N GLY A 33 -35.46 -2.95 -13.06
CA GLY A 33 -34.24 -3.01 -13.87
C GLY A 33 -33.34 -1.79 -13.67
N SER A 34 -33.91 -0.58 -13.74
CA SER A 34 -33.16 0.67 -13.54
C SER A 34 -32.65 0.82 -12.10
N LEU A 35 -33.43 0.41 -11.10
CA LEU A 35 -33.04 0.47 -9.70
C LEU A 35 -31.85 -0.45 -9.39
N ASN A 36 -31.81 -1.65 -9.98
CA ASN A 36 -30.68 -2.57 -9.83
C ASN A 36 -29.38 -1.98 -10.43
N VAL A 37 -29.47 -1.32 -11.59
CA VAL A 37 -28.31 -0.66 -12.23
C VAL A 37 -27.84 0.53 -11.41
N LEU A 38 -28.75 1.37 -10.91
CA LEU A 38 -28.39 2.53 -10.08
C LEU A 38 -27.77 2.12 -8.73
N THR A 39 -28.26 1.03 -8.14
CA THR A 39 -27.76 0.51 -6.85
C THR A 39 -26.32 0.00 -6.95
N LEU A 40 -25.90 -0.46 -8.13
CA LEU A 40 -24.54 -0.92 -8.38
C LEU A 40 -23.54 0.24 -8.57
N ILE A 41 -24.02 1.39 -9.05
CA ILE A 41 -23.17 2.50 -9.51
C ILE A 41 -23.07 3.62 -8.48
N ASN A 42 -24.02 3.74 -7.54
CA ASN A 42 -24.09 4.87 -6.62
C ASN A 42 -24.36 4.45 -5.16
N ASP A 43 -23.47 4.84 -4.25
CA ASP A 43 -23.59 4.58 -2.81
C ASP A 43 -24.90 5.15 -2.22
N GLN A 44 -25.37 6.27 -2.76
CA GLN A 44 -26.61 6.90 -2.32
C GLN A 44 -27.86 6.11 -2.75
N ALA A 45 -27.82 5.45 -3.91
CA ALA A 45 -28.93 4.61 -4.39
C ALA A 45 -29.03 3.32 -3.56
N HIS A 46 -27.90 2.75 -3.17
CA HIS A 46 -27.85 1.62 -2.25
C HIS A 46 -28.39 1.98 -0.85
N ALA A 47 -27.99 3.15 -0.31
CA ALA A 47 -28.51 3.63 0.97
C ALA A 47 -30.04 3.86 0.94
N ALA A 48 -30.55 4.49 -0.13
CA ALA A 48 -31.97 4.70 -0.33
C ALA A 48 -32.75 3.38 -0.48
N GLY A 49 -32.24 2.44 -1.28
CA GLY A 49 -32.86 1.13 -1.47
C GLY A 49 -32.95 0.30 -0.19
N VAL A 50 -31.88 0.29 0.62
CA VAL A 50 -31.88 -0.39 1.93
C VAL A 50 -32.87 0.27 2.90
N SER A 51 -32.98 1.60 2.91
CA SER A 51 -33.94 2.31 3.77
C SER A 51 -35.40 1.99 3.40
N PHE A 52 -35.69 1.86 2.10
CA PHE A 52 -37.00 1.48 1.60
C PHE A 52 -37.35 0.03 1.96
N LEU A 53 -36.41 -0.91 1.73
CA LEU A 53 -36.58 -2.31 2.13
C LEU A 53 -36.86 -2.43 3.63
N LYS A 54 -36.16 -1.66 4.46
CA LYS A 54 -36.45 -1.57 5.90
C LYS A 54 -37.87 -1.10 6.17
N ALA A 55 -38.31 -0.01 5.54
CA ALA A 55 -39.65 0.54 5.76
C ALA A 55 -40.77 -0.45 5.35
N VAL A 56 -40.57 -1.20 4.27
CA VAL A 56 -41.55 -2.19 3.77
C VAL A 56 -41.55 -3.47 4.60
N LEU A 57 -40.39 -3.93 5.07
CA LEU A 57 -40.26 -5.18 5.83
C LEU A 57 -40.39 -5.01 7.35
N ALA A 58 -40.28 -3.77 7.87
CA ALA A 58 -40.44 -3.44 9.28
C ALA A 58 -41.71 -4.03 9.94
N PRO A 59 -42.91 -4.01 9.32
CA PRO A 59 -44.09 -4.59 9.94
C PRO A 59 -44.12 -6.13 9.94
N ALA A 60 -43.26 -6.79 9.15
CA ALA A 60 -43.26 -8.24 8.99
C ALA A 60 -42.08 -8.93 9.70
N LEU A 61 -41.05 -8.20 10.11
CA LEU A 61 -39.80 -8.75 10.60
C LEU A 61 -39.33 -8.08 11.89
N ALA A 62 -39.04 -8.88 12.93
CA ALA A 62 -38.47 -8.37 14.18
C ALA A 62 -37.11 -7.68 13.95
N GLU A 63 -36.85 -6.57 14.65
CA GLU A 63 -35.63 -5.75 14.50
C GLU A 63 -34.33 -6.57 14.61
N ALA A 64 -34.31 -7.57 15.49
CA ALA A 64 -33.16 -8.45 15.68
C ALA A 64 -32.76 -9.24 14.41
N THR A 65 -33.74 -9.63 13.59
CA THR A 65 -33.50 -10.37 12.34
C THR A 65 -33.03 -9.42 11.22
N MET A 66 -33.50 -8.17 11.24
CA MET A 66 -33.12 -7.13 10.28
C MET A 66 -31.65 -6.70 10.47
N SER A 67 -31.19 -6.55 11.71
CA SER A 67 -29.78 -6.25 12.02
C SER A 67 -28.83 -7.39 11.61
N ARG A 68 -29.27 -8.65 11.77
CA ARG A 68 -28.48 -9.85 11.38
C ARG A 68 -28.32 -9.96 9.87
N LEU A 69 -29.40 -9.74 9.11
CA LEU A 69 -29.35 -9.71 7.64
C LEU A 69 -28.45 -8.59 7.10
N LEU A 70 -28.51 -7.40 7.70
CA LEU A 70 -27.67 -6.27 7.30
C LEU A 70 -26.21 -6.43 7.71
N SER A 71 -25.95 -7.09 8.86
CA SER A 71 -24.56 -7.41 9.28
C SER A 71 -23.87 -8.42 8.37
N HIS A 72 -24.64 -9.19 7.59
CA HIS A 72 -24.11 -10.11 6.57
C HIS A 72 -24.14 -9.51 5.16
N SER A 73 -24.58 -8.24 5.03
CA SER A 73 -24.60 -7.52 3.77
C SER A 73 -23.19 -7.37 3.19
N PRO A 74 -22.98 -7.61 1.88
CA PRO A 74 -21.70 -7.41 1.23
C PRO A 74 -21.14 -5.98 1.41
N THR A 75 -22.02 -4.97 1.54
CA THR A 75 -21.66 -3.54 1.59
C THR A 75 -20.79 -3.17 2.78
N GLU A 76 -21.03 -3.73 3.97
CA GLU A 76 -20.19 -3.50 5.16
C GLU A 76 -18.78 -4.09 4.98
N LYS A 77 -18.70 -5.27 4.32
CA LYS A 77 -17.42 -5.90 4.00
C LYS A 77 -16.63 -5.09 2.97
N TYR A 78 -17.29 -4.53 1.95
CA TYR A 78 -16.62 -3.67 0.96
C TYR A 78 -16.12 -2.36 1.56
N GLY A 79 -16.88 -1.72 2.46
CA GLY A 79 -16.44 -0.51 3.16
C GLY A 79 -15.25 -0.77 4.11
N ALA A 80 -15.26 -1.90 4.83
CA ALA A 80 -14.12 -2.32 5.65
C ALA A 80 -12.89 -2.70 4.81
N LEU A 81 -13.10 -3.34 3.66
CA LEU A 81 -12.04 -3.71 2.72
C LEU A 81 -11.42 -2.47 2.06
N GLU A 82 -12.21 -1.46 1.67
CA GLU A 82 -11.70 -0.21 1.10
C GLU A 82 -10.87 0.56 2.12
N LYS A 83 -11.31 0.65 3.38
CA LYS A 83 -10.53 1.27 4.47
C LYS A 83 -9.20 0.53 4.68
N SER A 84 -9.23 -0.80 4.65
CA SER A 84 -8.03 -1.63 4.77
C SER A 84 -7.10 -1.44 3.57
N HIS A 85 -7.63 -1.32 2.35
CA HIS A 85 -6.87 -1.05 1.14
C HIS A 85 -6.19 0.33 1.19
N ARG A 86 -6.91 1.38 1.61
CA ARG A 86 -6.35 2.72 1.79
C ARG A 86 -5.28 2.76 2.88
N ALA A 87 -5.49 2.06 3.99
CA ALA A 87 -4.49 1.94 5.05
C ALA A 87 -3.22 1.20 4.56
N LEU A 88 -3.39 0.14 3.78
CA LEU A 88 -2.30 -0.63 3.20
C LEU A 88 -1.53 0.17 2.16
N GLU A 89 -2.22 0.95 1.31
CA GLU A 89 -1.60 1.83 0.32
C GLU A 89 -0.78 2.94 0.97
N SER A 90 -1.32 3.58 2.02
CA SER A 90 -0.59 4.56 2.83
C SER A 90 0.68 3.96 3.43
N LYS A 91 0.57 2.76 4.02
CA LYS A 91 1.73 2.03 4.56
C LYS A 91 2.72 1.63 3.48
N HIS A 92 2.26 1.28 2.28
CA HIS A 92 3.12 0.94 1.16
C HIS A 92 3.96 2.15 0.70
N VAL A 93 3.35 3.34 0.63
CA VAL A 93 4.06 4.58 0.29
C VAL A 93 5.09 4.93 1.37
N GLU A 94 4.73 4.80 2.65
CA GLU A 94 5.63 5.03 3.79
C GLU A 94 6.83 4.07 3.76
N LEU A 95 6.57 2.76 3.64
CA LEU A 95 7.60 1.73 3.57
C LEU A 95 8.51 1.91 2.35
N LYS A 96 7.96 2.28 1.19
CA LYS A 96 8.74 2.54 -0.02
C LYS A 96 9.68 3.74 0.15
N LYS A 97 9.24 4.79 0.83
CA LYS A 97 10.10 5.95 1.16
C LYS A 97 11.23 5.57 2.10
N VAL A 98 10.91 4.87 3.20
CA VAL A 98 11.91 4.39 4.17
C VAL A 98 12.90 3.43 3.51
N SER A 99 12.41 2.51 2.68
CA SER A 99 13.25 1.57 1.91
C SER A 99 14.19 2.30 0.94
N ALA A 100 13.70 3.29 0.20
CA ALA A 100 14.53 4.08 -0.71
C ALA A 100 15.61 4.88 0.03
N ALA A 101 15.26 5.51 1.15
CA ALA A 101 16.21 6.23 2.00
C ALA A 101 17.31 5.30 2.55
N ARG A 102 16.91 4.15 3.10
CA ARG A 102 17.85 3.13 3.60
C ARG A 102 18.73 2.55 2.49
N SER A 103 18.18 2.31 1.30
CA SER A 103 18.94 1.82 0.14
C SER A 103 20.03 2.81 -0.30
N GLN A 104 19.76 4.11 -0.26
CA GLN A 104 20.74 5.13 -0.60
C GLN A 104 21.90 5.17 0.40
N VAL A 105 21.60 5.05 1.71
CA VAL A 105 22.62 4.96 2.77
C VAL A 105 23.50 3.73 2.56
N VAL A 106 22.89 2.55 2.35
CA VAL A 106 23.61 1.29 2.04
C VAL A 106 24.52 1.49 0.83
N LYS A 107 24.01 2.04 -0.28
CA LYS A 107 24.79 2.22 -1.52
C LYS A 107 26.02 3.10 -1.30
N ASN A 108 25.87 4.20 -0.57
CA ASN A 108 26.97 5.11 -0.27
C ASN A 108 28.04 4.42 0.59
N ILE A 109 27.62 3.75 1.67
CA ILE A 109 28.51 3.01 2.57
C ILE A 109 29.21 1.89 1.81
N SER A 110 28.47 1.04 1.09
CA SER A 110 29.04 -0.05 0.29
C SER A 110 30.06 0.45 -0.72
N THR A 111 29.85 1.62 -1.34
CA THR A 111 30.83 2.20 -2.27
C THR A 111 32.11 2.64 -1.55
N ARG A 112 32.00 3.23 -0.35
CA ARG A 112 33.17 3.61 0.46
C ARG A 112 33.95 2.37 0.90
N VAL A 113 33.26 1.38 1.44
CA VAL A 113 33.85 0.11 1.88
C VAL A 113 34.51 -0.62 0.70
N ALA A 114 33.84 -0.73 -0.45
CA ALA A 114 34.42 -1.38 -1.63
C ALA A 114 35.69 -0.69 -2.13
N ARG A 115 35.72 0.66 -2.15
CA ARG A 115 36.94 1.41 -2.52
C ARG A 115 38.09 1.15 -1.56
N ARG A 116 37.84 1.12 -0.24
CA ARG A 116 38.87 0.81 0.77
C ARG A 116 39.35 -0.63 0.63
N ALA A 117 38.45 -1.59 0.45
CA ALA A 117 38.79 -3.00 0.27
C ALA A 117 39.71 -3.22 -0.95
N VAL A 118 39.42 -2.58 -2.08
CA VAL A 118 40.28 -2.68 -3.28
C VAL A 118 41.65 -2.03 -3.04
N ALA A 119 41.69 -0.87 -2.38
CA ALA A 119 42.96 -0.22 -2.03
C ALA A 119 43.82 -1.11 -1.11
N ASN A 120 43.22 -1.74 -0.10
CA ASN A 120 43.94 -2.58 0.85
C ASN A 120 44.37 -3.91 0.25
N ALA A 121 43.55 -4.51 -0.62
CA ALA A 121 43.96 -5.67 -1.40
C ALA A 121 45.19 -5.37 -2.26
N GLY A 122 45.24 -4.19 -2.90
CA GLY A 122 46.41 -3.76 -3.67
C GLY A 122 47.67 -3.58 -2.82
N LYS A 123 47.53 -2.96 -1.64
CA LYS A 123 48.64 -2.80 -0.67
C LYS A 123 49.18 -4.15 -0.19
N ASN A 124 48.29 -5.10 0.12
CA ASN A 124 48.69 -6.43 0.59
C ASN A 124 49.41 -7.22 -0.51
N VAL A 125 48.93 -7.15 -1.76
CA VAL A 125 49.62 -7.77 -2.92
C VAL A 125 51.00 -7.15 -3.14
N ALA A 126 51.13 -5.83 -2.99
CA ALA A 126 52.43 -5.14 -3.13
C ALA A 126 53.41 -5.51 -1.99
N SER A 127 52.91 -5.84 -0.80
CA SER A 127 53.73 -6.25 0.35
C SER A 127 54.52 -7.53 0.08
N TYR A 128 53.95 -8.49 -0.64
CA TYR A 128 54.64 -9.74 -1.00
C TYR A 128 55.93 -9.48 -1.81
N ALA A 129 55.99 -8.40 -2.58
CA ALA A 129 57.20 -8.00 -3.31
C ALA A 129 58.24 -7.31 -2.42
N ALA A 130 57.83 -6.68 -1.32
CA ALA A 130 58.69 -5.95 -0.40
C ALA A 130 59.33 -6.85 0.69
N GLU A 131 58.76 -8.03 0.94
CA GLU A 131 59.18 -8.97 1.99
C GLU A 131 60.53 -9.65 1.70
N VAL A 132 61.03 -9.57 0.46
CA VAL A 132 62.31 -10.18 0.03
C VAL A 132 63.54 -9.51 0.68
N VAL A 133 63.40 -8.31 1.25
CA VAL A 133 64.51 -7.57 1.88
C VAL A 133 64.28 -7.45 3.40
N PRO A 134 65.13 -8.03 4.26
CA PRO A 134 64.88 -8.16 5.71
C PRO A 134 64.57 -6.86 6.47
N VAL A 135 65.22 -5.74 6.10
CA VAL A 135 65.02 -4.44 6.78
C VAL A 135 63.83 -3.68 6.19
N ILE A 136 63.62 -3.76 4.88
CA ILE A 136 62.55 -3.04 4.17
C ILE A 136 61.20 -3.71 4.42
N GLY A 137 61.16 -5.05 4.47
CA GLY A 137 59.94 -5.82 4.73
C GLY A 137 59.32 -5.50 6.09
N VAL A 138 60.13 -5.40 7.17
CA VAL A 138 59.63 -5.08 8.52
C VAL A 138 59.03 -3.66 8.57
N ALA A 139 59.67 -2.70 7.92
CA ALA A 139 59.15 -1.33 7.82
C ALA A 139 57.85 -1.29 7.00
N ALA A 140 57.75 -2.06 5.92
CA ALA A 140 56.54 -2.14 5.11
C ALA A 140 55.37 -2.78 5.88
N ILE A 141 55.60 -3.91 6.58
CA ILE A 141 54.57 -4.60 7.36
C ILE A 141 54.01 -3.70 8.46
N THR A 142 54.88 -3.04 9.23
CA THR A 142 54.43 -2.14 10.31
C THR A 142 53.61 -0.97 9.77
N ALA A 143 54.01 -0.37 8.63
CA ALA A 143 53.25 0.68 7.97
C ALA A 143 51.89 0.19 7.45
N LEU A 144 51.83 -1.02 6.88
CA LEU A 144 50.61 -1.65 6.41
C LEU A 144 49.65 -1.93 7.58
N THR A 145 50.13 -2.53 8.66
CA THR A 145 49.32 -2.80 9.86
C THR A 145 48.73 -1.51 10.44
N ILE A 146 49.48 -0.41 10.49
CA ILE A 146 48.96 0.89 10.94
C ILE A 146 47.85 1.37 10.00
N SER A 147 48.02 1.22 8.68
CA SER A 147 46.97 1.60 7.71
C SER A 147 45.74 0.72 7.81
N ASP A 148 45.91 -0.59 8.03
CA ASP A 148 44.80 -1.54 8.16
C ASP A 148 43.96 -1.21 9.39
N ILE A 149 44.59 -0.93 10.54
CA ILE A 149 43.90 -0.49 11.77
C ILE A 149 43.05 0.77 11.51
N TYR A 150 43.58 1.73 10.75
CA TYR A 150 42.83 2.94 10.40
C TYR A 150 41.63 2.65 9.49
N ASP A 151 41.83 1.80 8.48
CA ASP A 151 40.77 1.44 7.54
C ASP A 151 39.68 0.59 8.20
N ASP A 152 40.04 -0.27 9.15
CA ASP A 152 39.12 -1.03 10.00
C ASP A 152 38.28 -0.11 10.88
N CYS A 153 38.90 0.92 11.49
CA CYS A 153 38.17 1.94 12.24
C CYS A 153 37.14 2.68 11.39
N GLN A 154 37.49 3.02 10.15
CA GLN A 154 36.56 3.67 9.23
C GLN A 154 35.42 2.75 8.81
N THR A 155 35.67 1.44 8.72
CA THR A 155 34.65 0.43 8.42
C THR A 155 33.67 0.27 9.60
N LEU A 156 34.15 0.26 10.83
CA LEU A 156 33.30 0.22 12.02
C LEU A 156 32.41 1.48 12.13
N LYS A 157 32.95 2.65 11.79
CA LYS A 157 32.17 3.89 11.71
C LYS A 157 31.07 3.80 10.65
N ASP A 158 31.37 3.24 9.49
CA ASP A 158 30.40 3.02 8.42
C ASP A 158 29.29 2.04 8.87
N ILE A 159 29.63 1.00 9.63
CA ILE A 159 28.65 0.06 10.21
C ILE A 159 27.76 0.76 11.27
N SER A 160 28.33 1.62 12.11
CA SER A 160 27.54 2.41 13.05
C SER A 160 26.58 3.36 12.34
N GLU A 161 27.01 4.03 11.27
CA GLU A 161 26.13 4.87 10.43
C GLU A 161 24.98 4.04 9.84
N LEU A 162 25.26 2.81 9.43
CA LEU A 162 24.25 1.88 8.95
C LEU A 162 23.26 1.46 10.06
N ASN A 163 23.75 1.13 11.25
CA ASN A 163 22.89 0.75 12.39
C ASN A 163 21.95 1.89 12.77
N VAL A 164 22.43 3.13 12.80
CA VAL A 164 21.60 4.33 13.03
C VAL A 164 20.54 4.48 11.94
N ALA A 165 20.90 4.31 10.65
CA ALA A 165 19.94 4.43 9.55
C ALA A 165 18.85 3.35 9.54
N PHE A 166 19.11 2.21 10.20
CA PHE A 166 18.17 1.10 10.35
C PHE A 166 17.54 1.02 11.74
N GLU A 167 17.76 2.03 12.61
CA GLU A 167 17.24 2.07 13.99
C GLU A 167 17.64 0.86 14.84
N HIS A 168 18.83 0.31 14.60
CA HIS A 168 19.41 -0.75 15.43
C HIS A 168 20.30 -0.13 16.51
N GLU A 169 20.42 -0.82 17.66
CA GLU A 169 21.31 -0.39 18.73
C GLU A 169 22.75 -0.28 18.21
N THR A 170 23.39 0.85 18.52
CA THR A 170 24.81 1.07 18.26
C THR A 170 25.61 0.47 19.40
N THR A 171 26.54 -0.43 19.10
CA THR A 171 27.50 -0.93 20.09
C THR A 171 28.40 0.23 20.52
N ASP A 172 28.12 0.81 21.69
CA ASP A 172 28.95 1.82 22.35
C ASP A 172 29.52 1.22 23.63
N ASP A 173 30.62 0.49 23.49
CA ASP A 173 31.35 -0.06 24.63
C ASP A 173 32.83 0.23 24.39
N ASN A 174 33.39 1.19 25.12
CA ASN A 174 34.80 1.59 25.20
C ASN A 174 35.82 0.69 24.43
N THR A 175 35.82 0.63 23.07
CA THR A 175 36.84 -0.11 22.26
C THR A 175 37.40 0.51 20.94
N VAL A 176 38.74 0.76 20.79
CA VAL A 176 39.53 1.53 19.80
C VAL A 176 38.91 1.29 18.45
N CYS A 177 38.69 2.39 17.73
CA CYS A 177 37.56 2.53 16.80
C CYS A 177 36.20 2.70 17.54
N GLY A 178 36.25 3.29 18.74
CA GLY A 178 35.21 3.32 19.81
C GLY A 178 35.75 3.22 21.29
N ILE A 179 37.08 3.14 21.57
CA ILE A 179 37.70 2.98 22.94
C ILE A 179 37.54 4.35 23.58
N LYS A 180 36.86 4.39 24.73
CA LYS A 180 37.11 5.36 25.80
C LYS A 180 38.26 4.83 26.65
N PHE A 181 39.40 5.50 26.55
CA PHE A 181 40.63 5.20 27.29
C PHE A 181 40.46 5.70 28.74
N PRO A 182 41.03 5.06 29.78
CA PRO A 182 41.07 5.63 31.13
C PRO A 182 41.81 6.97 31.17
#